data_AF-A0A6G6IVY0-F1
#
_entry.id   AF-A0A6G6IVY0-F1
#
_cell.length_a   1.000
_cell.length_b   1.000
_cell.length_c   1.000
_cell.angle_alpha   90.00
_cell.angle_beta   90.00
_cell.angle_gamma   90.00
#
_symmetry.space_group_name_H-M   'P 1'
#
loop_
_entity.id
_entity.type
_entity.pdbx_description
1 polymer ?
#
loop_
_entity_poly.entity_id
_entity_poly.type
_entity_poly.pdbx_seq_one_letter_code
_entity_poly.pdbx_strand_id
1 'polypeptide(L)'
;MNRTIREAATVLGLGERTLRDRLRADKTLNKDGTLAAQHIGKGYLFMDPRSRWNPKLQQYVHYSVLMVTEAGIGWLAKRLGISITVTQHKDHVA
;
A
#
# COMPACT_ATOMS: atom_id res chain seq x y z
N MET A 1 -4.68 0.87 -11.18
CA MET A 1 -4.94 -0.40 -10.47
C MET A 1 -4.60 -0.23 -8.98
N ASN A 2 -5.29 -0.91 -8.06
CA ASN A 2 -4.93 -0.88 -6.64
C ASN A 2 -3.88 -1.95 -6.35
N ARG A 3 -2.82 -1.57 -5.62
CA ARG A 3 -1.68 -2.45 -5.30
C ARG A 3 -1.63 -2.69 -3.80
N THR A 4 -1.24 -3.90 -3.41
CA THR A 4 -0.82 -4.15 -2.03
C THR A 4 0.42 -3.33 -1.70
N ILE A 5 0.69 -3.11 -0.42
CA ILE A 5 1.90 -2.37 0.00
C ILE A 5 3.20 -3.02 -0.48
N ARG A 6 3.22 -4.35 -0.66
CA ARG A 6 4.36 -5.08 -1.23
C ARG A 6 4.59 -4.69 -2.69
N GLU A 7 3.55 -4.78 -3.52
CA GLU A 7 3.62 -4.42 -4.94
C GLU A 7 3.94 -2.94 -5.13
N ALA A 8 3.37 -2.06 -4.30
CA ALA A 8 3.70 -0.65 -4.30
C ALA A 8 5.17 -0.40 -3.96
N ALA A 9 5.72 -1.11 -2.97
CA ALA A 9 7.15 -1.01 -2.64
C ALA A 9 8.02 -1.45 -3.82
N THR A 10 7.67 -2.54 -4.50
CA THR A 10 8.39 -3.00 -5.71
C THR A 10 8.39 -1.94 -6.80
N VAL A 11 7.25 -1.31 -7.09
CA VAL A 11 7.15 -0.22 -8.09
C VAL A 11 8.01 0.98 -7.69
N LEU A 12 8.13 1.26 -6.39
CA LEU A 12 8.95 2.35 -5.86
C LEU A 12 10.44 1.97 -5.70
N GLY A 13 10.85 0.76 -6.08
CA GLY A 13 12.24 0.29 -5.90
C GLY A 13 12.64 0.10 -4.44
N LEU A 14 11.68 -0.18 -3.56
CA LEU A 14 11.87 -0.35 -2.12
C LEU A 14 11.49 -1.75 -1.62
N GLY A 15 12.02 -2.11 -0.46
CA GLY A 15 11.51 -3.24 0.32
C GLY A 15 10.19 -2.90 1.03
N GLU A 16 9.30 -3.87 1.14
CA GLU A 16 7.99 -3.74 1.82
C GLU A 16 8.15 -3.20 3.26
N ARG A 17 9.12 -3.73 4.02
CA ARG A 17 9.42 -3.29 5.39
C ARG A 17 9.88 -1.83 5.42
N THR A 18 10.81 -1.45 4.55
CA THR A 18 11.32 -0.09 4.43
C THR A 18 10.21 0.90 4.13
N LEU A 19 9.29 0.55 3.22
CA LEU A 19 8.13 1.40 2.92
C LEU A 19 7.22 1.55 4.14
N ARG A 20 6.88 0.45 4.84
CA ARG A 20 6.07 0.53 6.06
C ARG A 20 6.72 1.36 7.16
N ASP A 21 8.03 1.22 7.36
CA ASP A 21 8.74 1.95 8.41
C ASP A 21 8.76 3.45 8.11
N ARG A 22 8.94 3.84 6.84
CA ARG A 22 8.80 5.24 6.40
C ARG A 22 7.39 5.77 6.61
N LEU A 23 6.37 5.00 6.28
CA LEU A 23 4.97 5.39 6.47
C LEU A 23 4.57 5.51 7.95
N ARG A 24 5.23 4.79 8.85
CA ARG A 24 5.06 5.00 10.29
C ARG A 24 5.79 6.25 10.76
N ALA A 25 7.02 6.45 10.28
CA ALA A 25 7.82 7.62 10.61
C ALA A 25 7.15 8.93 10.18
N ASP A 26 6.48 8.93 9.02
CA ASP A 26 5.78 10.10 8.48
C ASP A 26 4.32 10.25 8.95
N LYS A 27 3.90 9.39 9.90
CA LYS A 27 2.55 9.34 10.49
C LYS A 27 1.42 9.10 9.49
N THR A 28 1.72 8.46 8.35
CA THR A 28 0.69 7.95 7.44
C THR A 28 0.06 6.67 7.98
N LEU A 29 0.86 5.83 8.64
CA LEU A 29 0.41 4.66 9.39
C LEU A 29 0.56 4.87 10.88
N ASN A 30 -0.39 4.33 11.62
CA ASN A 30 -0.31 4.18 13.06
C ASN A 30 0.72 3.09 13.44
N LYS A 31 1.07 3.03 14.72
CA LYS A 31 2.03 2.04 15.25
C LYS A 31 1.59 0.59 14.98
N ASP A 32 0.30 0.33 15.01
CA ASP A 32 -0.32 -0.98 14.73
C ASP A 32 -0.37 -1.33 13.22
N GLY A 33 0.02 -0.40 12.33
CA GLY A 33 0.01 -0.59 10.88
C GLY A 33 -1.32 -0.23 10.21
N THR A 34 -2.29 0.31 10.95
CA THR A 34 -3.53 0.86 10.36
C THR A 34 -3.29 2.23 9.74
N LEU A 35 -4.13 2.61 8.77
CA LEU A 35 -4.07 3.93 8.14
C LEU A 35 -4.46 5.01 9.16
N ALA A 36 -3.63 6.04 9.32
CA ALA A 36 -3.94 7.15 10.22
C ALA A 36 -5.18 7.91 9.72
N ALA A 37 -6.05 8.35 10.64
CA ALA A 37 -7.36 8.92 10.34
C ALA A 37 -7.27 10.11 9.35
N GLN A 38 -6.23 10.94 9.48
CA GLN A 38 -5.99 12.09 8.59
C GLN A 38 -5.74 11.73 7.12
N HIS A 39 -5.50 10.45 6.80
CA HIS A 39 -5.28 9.96 5.43
C HIS A 39 -6.46 9.16 4.88
N ILE A 40 -7.45 8.82 5.72
CA ILE A 40 -8.66 8.14 5.28
C ILE A 40 -9.45 9.06 4.34
N GLY A 41 -9.94 8.52 3.22
CA GLY A 41 -10.74 9.25 2.25
C GLY A 41 -9.96 10.19 1.32
N LYS A 42 -8.63 10.33 1.48
CA LYS A 42 -7.80 11.18 0.60
C LYS A 42 -7.50 10.57 -0.78
N GLY A 43 -7.96 9.35 -1.06
CA GLY A 43 -7.82 8.70 -2.36
C GLY A 43 -6.44 8.09 -2.67
N TYR A 44 -5.47 8.13 -1.74
CA TYR A 44 -4.12 7.58 -1.96
C TYR A 44 -3.93 6.17 -1.39
N LEU A 45 -4.47 5.96 -0.19
CA LEU A 45 -4.33 4.73 0.59
C LEU A 45 -5.68 4.37 1.18
N PHE A 46 -5.95 3.09 1.31
CA PHE A 46 -7.14 2.61 2.03
C PHE A 46 -6.87 1.26 2.69
N MET A 47 -7.68 0.93 3.69
CA MET A 47 -7.66 -0.37 4.35
C MET A 47 -8.75 -1.24 3.72
N ASP A 48 -8.34 -2.31 3.05
CA ASP A 48 -9.23 -3.29 2.42
C ASP A 48 -9.65 -4.34 3.46
N PRO A 49 -10.93 -4.36 3.90
CA PRO A 49 -11.40 -5.35 4.87
C PRO A 49 -11.48 -6.73 4.22
N ARG A 50 -10.87 -7.72 4.89
CA ARG A 50 -10.84 -9.11 4.47
C ARG A 50 -11.26 -10.02 5.60
N SER A 51 -11.71 -11.21 5.24
CA SER A 51 -11.99 -12.27 6.17
C SER A 51 -11.31 -13.56 5.73
N ARG A 52 -10.97 -14.41 6.70
CA ARG A 52 -10.51 -15.77 6.45
C ARG A 52 -11.17 -16.71 7.44
N TRP A 53 -11.52 -17.91 7.00
CA TRP A 53 -11.92 -18.97 7.92
C TRP A 53 -10.73 -19.38 8.80
N ASN A 54 -10.94 -19.43 10.12
CA ASN A 54 -9.96 -19.97 11.05
C ASN A 54 -10.46 -21.31 11.61
N PRO A 55 -9.88 -22.45 11.17
CA PRO A 55 -10.37 -23.77 11.58
C PRO A 55 -10.17 -24.05 13.08
N LYS A 56 -9.19 -23.39 13.73
CA LYS A 56 -8.93 -23.57 15.17
C LYS A 56 -9.99 -22.90 16.04
N LEU A 57 -10.53 -21.77 15.58
CA LEU A 57 -11.55 -21.00 16.30
C LEU A 57 -12.96 -21.28 15.78
N GLN A 58 -13.09 -22.06 14.70
CA GLN A 58 -14.34 -22.34 14.00
C GLN A 58 -15.15 -21.07 13.68
N GLN A 59 -14.46 -19.99 13.33
CA GLN A 59 -15.08 -18.70 13.00
C GLN A 59 -14.28 -17.95 11.94
N TYR A 60 -14.92 -16.97 11.29
CA TYR A 60 -14.23 -16.02 10.43
C TYR A 60 -13.43 -15.03 11.26
N VAL A 61 -12.17 -14.83 10.87
CA VAL A 61 -11.31 -13.77 11.42
C VAL A 61 -11.25 -12.64 10.41
N HIS A 62 -11.62 -11.45 10.87
CA HIS A 62 -11.61 -10.22 10.08
C HIS A 62 -10.29 -9.48 10.28
N TYR A 63 -9.72 -9.00 9.19
CA TYR A 63 -8.49 -8.21 9.20
C TYR A 63 -8.55 -7.20 8.05
N SER A 64 -7.66 -6.23 8.04
CA SER A 64 -7.60 -5.27 6.94
C SER A 64 -6.20 -5.20 6.35
N VAL A 65 -6.14 -5.05 5.04
CA VAL A 65 -4.88 -4.96 4.29
C VAL A 65 -4.72 -3.54 3.78
N LEU A 66 -3.55 -2.95 4.01
CA LEU A 66 -3.22 -1.66 3.43
C LEU A 66 -3.04 -1.79 1.91
N MET A 67 -3.86 -1.04 1.18
CA MET A 67 -3.83 -0.93 -0.27
C MET A 67 -3.46 0.49 -0.69
N VAL A 68 -2.79 0.59 -1.83
CA VAL A 68 -2.29 1.83 -2.44
C VAL A 68 -2.99 1.98 -3.79
N THR A 69 -3.62 3.12 -4.02
CA THR A 69 -4.27 3.42 -5.30
C THR A 69 -3.23 3.79 -6.35
N GLU A 70 -3.63 3.91 -7.62
CA GLU A 70 -2.74 4.42 -8.67
C GLU A 70 -2.21 5.83 -8.33
N ALA A 71 -3.11 6.73 -7.90
CA ALA A 71 -2.75 8.07 -7.44
C ALA A 71 -1.85 8.02 -6.19
N GLY A 72 -2.04 7.01 -5.33
CA GLY A 72 -1.22 6.75 -4.16
C GLY A 72 0.25 6.47 -4.51
N ILE A 73 0.53 5.79 -5.62
CA ILE A 73 1.90 5.53 -6.07
C ILE A 73 2.63 6.85 -6.37
N GLY A 74 2.02 7.72 -7.16
CA GLY A 74 2.59 9.04 -7.47
C GLY A 74 2.76 9.91 -6.22
N TRP A 75 1.78 9.89 -5.32
CA TRP A 75 1.84 10.59 -4.04
C TRP A 75 3.00 10.10 -3.16
N LEU A 76 3.17 8.78 -3.04
CA LEU A 76 4.27 8.16 -2.28
C LEU A 76 5.62 8.52 -2.87
N ALA A 77 5.80 8.39 -4.18
CA ALA A 77 7.07 8.70 -4.83
C ALA A 77 7.50 10.15 -4.62
N LYS A 78 6.58 11.11 -4.78
CA LYS A 78 6.85 12.52 -4.51
C LYS A 78 7.31 12.74 -3.06
N ARG A 79 6.62 12.10 -2.10
CA ARG A 79 6.95 12.23 -0.67
C ARG A 79 8.28 11.58 -0.30
N LEU A 80 8.66 10.53 -1.01
CA LEU A 80 9.89 9.78 -0.80
C LEU A 80 11.08 10.30 -1.62
N GLY A 81 10.86 11.31 -2.49
CA GLY A 81 11.89 11.83 -3.39
C GLY A 81 12.34 10.81 -4.45
N ILE A 82 11.47 9.86 -4.80
CA ILE A 82 11.77 8.80 -5.76
C ILE A 82 11.25 9.25 -7.13
N SER A 83 12.12 9.25 -8.14
CA SER A 83 11.69 9.39 -9.53
C SER A 83 11.04 8.08 -9.98
N ILE A 84 9.72 8.09 -10.18
CA ILE A 84 9.06 6.98 -10.86
C ILE A 84 9.43 7.09 -12.34
N THR A 85 10.35 6.25 -12.77
CA THR A 85 10.55 6.04 -14.21
C THR A 85 9.46 5.08 -14.64
N VAL A 86 8.38 5.60 -15.23
CA VAL A 86 7.43 4.74 -15.95
C VAL A 86 8.17 4.24 -17.17
N THR A 87 8.86 3.11 -17.04
CA THR A 87 9.27 2.34 -18.20
C THR A 87 7.95 1.89 -18.83
N GLN A 88 7.53 2.55 -19.91
CA GLN A 88 6.51 2.02 -20.80
C GLN A 88 7.03 0.65 -21.23
N HIS A 89 6.62 -0.41 -20.53
CA HIS A 89 6.95 -1.74 -20.98
C HIS A 89 6.28 -1.92 -22.33
N LYS A 90 7.14 -2.27 -23.26
CA LYS A 90 6.99 -2.44 -24.68
C LYS A 90 6.06 -3.62 -24.97
N ASP A 91 4.78 -3.48 -24.64
CA ASP A 91 3.72 -4.37 -25.12
C ASP A 91 3.01 -3.68 -26.28
N HIS A 92 3.80 -3.24 -27.26
CA HIS A 92 3.32 -3.06 -28.62
C HIS A 92 3.57 -4.40 -29.30
N VAL A 93 2.65 -5.35 -29.09
CA VAL A 93 2.56 -6.55 -29.93
C VAL A 93 1.89 -6.08 -31.22
N ALA A 94 2.72 -5.96 -32.27
CA ALA A 94 2.30 -5.74 -33.65
C ALA A 94 1.66 -7.00 -34.23
#